data_AF-A0A2X2JFH9-F1
#
_entry.id   AF-A0A2X2JFH9-F1
#
_cell.length_a   1.000
_cell.length_b   1.000
_cell.length_c   1.000
_cell.angle_alpha   90.00
_cell.angle_beta   90.00
_cell.angle_gamma   90.00
#
_symmetry.space_group_name_H-M   'P 1'
#
loop_
_entity.id
_entity.type
_entity.pdbx_description
1 polymer ?
#
loop_
_entity_poly.entity_id
_entity_poly.type
_entity_poly.pdbx_seq_one_letter_code
_entity_poly.pdbx_strand_id
1 'polypeptide(L)'
;MMKKSIFLLFVVFCCNGIVARGQQIKSPNGRFELAFGLTKEGTPTYELKFKNNVVIKTSNLGLELKLKPDEELNLKGQTDSEIQIKKKSSLYSNFEISDSKTSTFDETWQPVWGETKNVRNHYNELAVTLNQKQTERQIIIRFRLFDDGLGFRYEFPLQKT
;
A
#
# COMPACT_ATOMS: atom_id res chain seq x y z
N MET A 1 11.73 66.39 -7.00
CA MET A 1 10.58 65.98 -6.15
C MET A 1 10.30 64.51 -6.40
N MET A 2 10.24 63.72 -5.31
CA MET A 2 9.95 62.27 -5.23
C MET A 2 8.62 61.92 -5.95
N LYS A 3 8.38 60.70 -6.44
CA LYS A 3 8.18 59.48 -5.62
C LYS A 3 8.46 58.21 -6.43
N LYS A 4 9.41 57.40 -5.96
CA LYS A 4 9.64 56.03 -6.41
C LYS A 4 8.55 55.15 -5.77
N SER A 5 7.68 54.56 -6.59
CA SER A 5 6.68 53.61 -6.12
C SER A 5 7.30 52.21 -6.18
N ILE A 6 7.63 51.66 -5.02
CA ILE A 6 8.12 50.28 -4.86
C ILE A 6 6.88 49.38 -4.88
N PHE A 7 6.68 48.66 -5.97
CA PHE A 7 5.65 47.63 -6.07
C PHE A 7 6.20 46.35 -5.42
N LEU A 8 5.80 46.11 -4.17
CA LEU A 8 6.16 44.91 -3.42
C LEU A 8 5.41 43.71 -4.03
N LEU A 9 6.07 42.95 -4.89
CA LEU A 9 5.56 41.71 -5.45
C LEU A 9 5.48 40.67 -4.32
N PHE A 10 4.28 40.46 -3.79
CA PHE A 10 3.98 39.40 -2.81
C PHE A 10 4.04 38.05 -3.52
N VAL A 11 5.23 37.45 -3.59
CA VAL A 11 5.40 36.06 -4.03
C VAL A 11 4.83 35.18 -2.93
N VAL A 12 3.54 34.85 -3.07
CA VAL A 12 2.89 33.79 -2.29
C VAL A 12 3.54 32.47 -2.71
N PHE A 13 4.59 32.10 -1.99
CA PHE A 13 5.19 30.78 -2.02
C PHE A 13 4.22 29.81 -1.34
N CYS A 14 3.13 29.47 -2.02
CA CYS A 14 2.32 28.31 -1.68
C CYS A 14 3.19 27.08 -1.93
N CYS A 15 3.99 26.72 -0.93
CA CYS A 15 4.50 25.38 -0.73
C CYS A 15 3.29 24.46 -0.53
N ASN A 16 2.62 24.13 -1.63
CA ASN A 16 1.81 22.93 -1.70
C ASN A 16 2.79 21.78 -1.51
N GLY A 17 2.86 21.31 -0.26
CA GLY A 17 3.62 20.11 0.07
C GLY A 17 3.26 19.05 -0.95
N ILE A 18 4.28 18.50 -1.59
CA ILE A 18 4.14 17.36 -2.49
C ILE A 18 3.63 16.22 -1.61
N VAL A 19 2.31 16.07 -1.54
CA VAL A 19 1.70 14.86 -1.01
C VAL A 19 2.16 13.78 -1.98
N ALA A 20 3.05 12.91 -1.51
CA ALA A 20 3.45 11.72 -2.24
C ALA A 20 2.16 11.04 -2.73
N ARG A 21 2.02 10.90 -4.05
CA ARG A 21 0.81 10.37 -4.67
C ARG A 21 0.69 8.88 -4.35
N GLY A 22 0.05 8.59 -3.24
CA GLY A 22 -0.44 7.25 -2.91
C GLY A 22 -1.67 6.90 -3.73
N GLN A 23 -1.91 5.61 -3.92
CA GLN A 23 -3.15 5.11 -4.52
C GLN A 23 -4.28 5.25 -3.49
N GLN A 24 -5.44 5.77 -3.88
CA GLN A 24 -6.56 5.99 -2.98
C GLN A 24 -7.83 5.37 -3.53
N ILE A 25 -8.61 4.73 -2.65
CA ILE A 25 -9.98 4.29 -2.95
C ILE A 25 -10.92 4.66 -1.80
N LYS A 26 -12.19 4.85 -2.13
CA LYS A 26 -13.26 5.11 -1.16
C LYS A 26 -14.24 3.94 -1.13
N SER A 27 -14.90 3.74 0.01
CA SER A 27 -16.05 2.84 0.08
C SER A 27 -17.16 3.32 -0.87
N PRO A 28 -18.10 2.46 -1.27
CA PRO A 28 -19.21 2.86 -2.13
C PRO A 28 -20.01 4.07 -1.62
N ASN A 29 -20.24 4.17 -0.30
CA ASN A 29 -20.89 5.34 0.32
C ASN A 29 -19.94 6.52 0.60
N GLY A 30 -18.65 6.40 0.25
CA GLY A 30 -17.64 7.44 0.42
C GLY A 30 -17.19 7.72 1.86
N ARG A 31 -17.71 6.99 2.87
CA ARG A 31 -17.38 7.24 4.28
C ARG A 31 -16.02 6.70 4.69
N PHE A 32 -15.58 5.58 4.11
CA PHE A 32 -14.22 5.11 4.29
C PHE A 32 -13.33 5.58 3.14
N GLU A 33 -12.10 5.95 3.47
CA GLU A 33 -11.06 6.32 2.51
C GLU A 33 -9.77 5.59 2.89
N LEU A 34 -9.30 4.74 1.98
CA LEU A 34 -8.02 4.03 2.09
C LEU A 34 -6.98 4.78 1.26
N ALA A 35 -5.82 5.05 1.86
CA ALA A 35 -4.64 5.53 1.16
C ALA A 35 -3.53 4.48 1.27
N PHE A 36 -3.01 4.04 0.13
CA PHE A 36 -1.85 3.16 0.03
C PHE A 36 -0.64 3.94 -0.48
N GLY A 37 0.55 3.66 0.06
CA GLY A 37 1.80 4.26 -0.40
C GLY A 37 3.04 3.43 -0.06
N LEU A 38 4.19 3.92 -0.47
CA LEU A 38 5.50 3.36 -0.11
C LEU A 38 6.27 4.38 0.74
N THR A 39 7.03 3.90 1.72
CA THR A 39 8.06 4.72 2.37
C THR A 39 9.22 5.01 1.40
N LYS A 40 10.18 5.84 1.82
CA LYS A 40 11.40 6.12 1.02
C LYS A 40 12.23 4.86 0.79
N GLU A 41 12.14 3.90 1.70
CA GLU A 41 12.81 2.60 1.68
C GLU A 41 12.02 1.55 0.88
N GLY A 42 10.89 1.92 0.29
CA GLY A 42 10.04 1.02 -0.49
C GLY A 42 9.27 0.02 0.39
N THR A 43 8.98 0.36 1.65
CA THR A 43 8.08 -0.43 2.50
C THR A 43 6.62 -0.07 2.19
N PRO A 44 5.76 -1.04 1.85
CA PRO A 44 4.33 -0.83 1.64
C PRO A 44 3.64 -0.35 2.91
N THR A 45 2.79 0.66 2.77
CA THR A 45 2.05 1.28 3.88
C THR A 45 0.61 1.56 3.48
N TYR A 46 -0.28 1.54 4.47
CA TYR A 46 -1.65 2.00 4.29
C TYR A 46 -2.14 2.83 5.47
N GLU A 47 -3.11 3.70 5.20
CA GLU A 47 -3.86 4.48 6.18
C GLU A 47 -5.35 4.36 5.86
N LEU A 48 -6.20 4.27 6.88
CA LEU A 48 -7.65 4.22 6.73
C LEU A 48 -8.31 5.35 7.52
N LYS A 49 -9.19 6.10 6.86
CA LYS A 49 -10.04 7.11 7.47
C LYS A 49 -11.51 6.69 7.40
N PHE A 50 -12.26 7.02 8.44
CA PHE A 50 -13.73 6.96 8.48
C PHE A 50 -14.29 8.35 8.75
N LYS A 51 -15.07 8.90 7.82
CA LYS A 51 -15.65 10.25 7.90
C LYS A 51 -14.60 11.30 8.27
N ASN A 52 -13.46 11.27 7.56
CA ASN A 52 -12.27 12.13 7.76
C ASN A 52 -11.47 11.89 9.07
N ASN A 53 -11.90 10.99 9.95
CA ASN A 53 -11.13 10.63 11.14
C ASN A 53 -10.23 9.44 10.85
N VAL A 54 -8.96 9.52 11.23
CA VAL A 54 -8.01 8.41 11.08
C VAL A 54 -8.41 7.28 12.04
N VAL A 55 -8.78 6.12 11.49
CA VAL A 55 -9.10 4.91 12.26
C VAL A 55 -7.95 3.91 12.25
N ILE A 56 -7.13 3.91 11.20
CA ILE A 56 -5.85 3.19 11.15
C ILE A 56 -4.80 4.20 10.70
N LYS A 57 -3.83 4.49 11.59
CA LYS A 57 -2.66 5.32 11.25
C LYS A 57 -1.81 4.61 10.20
N THR A 58 -0.92 5.35 9.55
CA THR A 58 0.06 4.77 8.62
C THR A 58 0.71 3.52 9.21
N SER A 59 0.43 2.38 8.58
CA SER A 59 0.82 1.05 9.06
C SER A 59 1.53 0.29 7.96
N ASN A 60 2.60 -0.43 8.31
CA ASN A 60 3.42 -1.17 7.36
C ASN A 60 2.75 -2.49 6.96
N LEU A 61 3.01 -2.91 5.73
CA LEU A 61 2.63 -4.20 5.16
C LEU A 61 3.89 -4.90 4.63
N GLY A 62 3.99 -6.21 4.85
CA GLY A 62 5.13 -7.00 4.43
C GLY A 62 5.26 -8.30 5.21
N LEU A 63 6.11 -9.21 4.71
CA LEU A 63 6.41 -10.49 5.33
C LEU A 63 7.91 -10.72 5.42
N GLU A 64 8.35 -11.30 6.52
CA GLU A 64 9.70 -11.86 6.65
C GLU A 64 9.68 -13.31 6.19
N LEU A 65 10.63 -13.69 5.34
CA LEU A 65 10.74 -15.05 4.83
C LEU A 65 11.80 -15.82 5.60
N LYS A 66 11.49 -17.06 5.98
CA LYS A 66 12.48 -17.97 6.52
C LYS A 66 13.47 -18.35 5.42
N LEU A 67 14.76 -18.25 5.72
CA LEU A 67 15.82 -18.71 4.84
C LEU A 67 15.83 -20.24 4.76
N LYS A 68 16.27 -20.77 3.63
CA LYS A 68 16.47 -22.22 3.51
C LYS A 68 17.69 -22.65 4.35
N PRO A 69 17.73 -23.90 4.87
CA PRO A 69 18.83 -24.34 5.73
C PRO A 69 20.22 -24.24 5.08
N ASP A 70 20.33 -24.51 3.79
CA ASP A 70 21.53 -24.33 2.98
C ASP A 70 21.94 -22.85 2.87
N GLU A 71 20.98 -21.95 2.72
CA GLU A 71 21.24 -20.51 2.75
C GLU A 71 21.64 -20.01 4.15
N GLU A 72 21.14 -20.63 5.21
CA GLU A 72 21.42 -20.31 6.62
C GLU A 72 22.80 -20.82 7.07
N LEU A 73 23.21 -22.02 6.63
CA LEU A 73 24.57 -22.53 6.85
C LEU A 73 25.63 -21.62 6.21
N ASN A 74 25.34 -21.08 5.01
CA ASN A 74 26.22 -20.14 4.32
C ASN A 74 26.33 -18.77 5.00
N LEU A 75 25.51 -18.48 6.02
CA LEU A 75 25.61 -17.24 6.83
C LEU A 75 26.52 -17.40 8.05
N LYS A 76 26.83 -18.63 8.48
CA LYS A 76 27.70 -18.88 9.65
C LYS A 76 29.15 -18.58 9.27
N GLY A 77 29.60 -17.36 9.55
CA GLY A 77 30.95 -16.86 9.25
C GLY A 77 30.99 -15.65 8.31
N GLN A 78 29.84 -15.13 7.87
CA GLN A 78 29.74 -13.94 7.04
C GLN A 78 29.73 -12.63 7.84
N THR A 79 30.10 -11.53 7.18
CA THR A 79 30.15 -10.19 7.78
C THR A 79 28.74 -9.62 8.00
N ASP A 80 28.58 -8.69 8.96
CA ASP A 80 27.29 -8.04 9.27
C ASP A 80 26.59 -7.41 8.05
N SER A 81 27.37 -7.06 7.02
CA SER A 81 26.93 -6.51 5.74
C SER A 81 26.20 -7.53 4.87
N GLU A 82 26.64 -8.79 4.84
CA GLU A 82 26.09 -9.85 3.99
C GLU A 82 24.81 -10.45 4.59
N ILE A 83 24.77 -10.55 5.93
CA ILE A 83 23.57 -10.91 6.69
C ILE A 83 22.46 -9.87 6.42
N GLN A 84 22.81 -8.58 6.37
CA GLN A 84 21.88 -7.51 6.00
C GLN A 84 21.36 -7.63 4.56
N ILE A 85 22.20 -8.00 3.60
CA ILE A 85 21.80 -8.19 2.18
C ILE A 85 20.81 -9.35 2.05
N LYS A 86 21.03 -10.47 2.74
CA LYS A 86 20.11 -11.63 2.70
C LYS A 86 18.79 -11.35 3.43
N LYS A 87 18.83 -10.61 4.54
CA LYS A 87 17.62 -10.10 5.21
C LYS A 87 16.84 -9.15 4.29
N LYS A 88 17.54 -8.41 3.43
CA LYS A 88 16.97 -7.53 2.39
C LYS A 88 16.20 -8.27 1.28
N SER A 89 16.38 -9.59 1.14
CA SER A 89 15.55 -10.44 0.26
C SER A 89 14.14 -10.72 0.82
N SER A 90 13.86 -10.30 2.05
CA SER A 90 12.55 -10.43 2.68
C SER A 90 11.52 -9.51 2.02
N LEU A 91 10.26 -9.93 2.04
CA LEU A 91 9.16 -9.28 1.33
C LEU A 91 8.51 -8.14 2.13
N TYR A 92 9.31 -7.21 2.65
CA TYR A 92 8.80 -6.04 3.42
C TYR A 92 9.40 -4.68 3.02
N SER A 93 10.40 -4.62 2.14
CA SER A 93 11.06 -3.36 1.73
C SER A 93 11.61 -3.44 0.31
N ASN A 94 12.11 -2.30 -0.20
CA ASN A 94 12.66 -2.15 -1.56
C ASN A 94 11.67 -2.50 -2.68
N PHE A 95 10.38 -2.30 -2.43
CA PHE A 95 9.35 -2.40 -3.46
C PHE A 95 9.22 -1.09 -4.22
N GLU A 96 8.82 -1.22 -5.47
CA GLU A 96 8.27 -0.14 -6.30
C GLU A 96 6.89 -0.55 -6.82
N ILE A 97 6.00 0.42 -6.96
CA ILE A 97 4.70 0.17 -7.59
C ILE A 97 4.94 0.02 -9.09
N SER A 98 4.71 -1.19 -9.61
CA SER A 98 4.80 -1.47 -11.05
C SER A 98 3.47 -1.28 -11.76
N ASP A 99 2.35 -1.51 -11.08
CA ASP A 99 1.00 -1.36 -11.62
C ASP A 99 -0.03 -1.16 -10.50
N SER A 100 -1.17 -0.54 -10.83
CA SER A 100 -2.30 -0.39 -9.92
C SER A 100 -3.61 -0.44 -10.69
N LYS A 101 -4.53 -1.31 -10.26
CA LYS A 101 -5.85 -1.47 -10.88
C LYS A 101 -6.95 -1.26 -9.85
N THR A 102 -7.98 -0.53 -10.25
CA THR A 102 -9.20 -0.36 -9.46
C THR A 102 -10.39 -1.02 -10.14
N SER A 103 -11.30 -1.58 -9.35
CA SER A 103 -12.57 -2.11 -9.84
C SER A 103 -13.67 -1.92 -8.80
N THR A 104 -14.91 -2.12 -9.22
CA THR A 104 -16.09 -2.11 -8.34
C THR A 104 -16.83 -3.42 -8.55
N PHE A 105 -17.37 -3.98 -7.47
CA PHE A 105 -18.15 -5.20 -7.49
C PHE A 105 -19.39 -5.01 -6.63
N ASP A 106 -20.56 -5.38 -7.16
CA ASP A 106 -21.85 -5.27 -6.48
C ASP A 106 -22.76 -6.42 -6.92
N GLU A 107 -22.81 -7.47 -6.10
CA GLU A 107 -23.69 -8.61 -6.35
C GLU A 107 -24.39 -9.05 -5.05
N THR A 108 -25.51 -9.75 -5.19
CA THR A 108 -26.23 -10.33 -4.04
C THR A 108 -26.31 -11.84 -4.21
N TRP A 109 -26.02 -12.58 -3.14
CA TRP A 109 -26.08 -14.04 -3.13
C TRP A 109 -26.92 -14.55 -1.95
N GLN A 110 -27.37 -15.80 -2.04
CA GLN A 110 -28.18 -16.46 -1.03
C GLN A 110 -27.40 -17.61 -0.38
N PRO A 111 -27.13 -17.56 0.92
CA PRO A 111 -26.51 -18.68 1.61
C PRO A 111 -27.48 -19.87 1.74
N VAL A 112 -26.93 -21.08 1.81
CA VAL A 112 -27.71 -22.30 2.11
C VAL A 112 -28.31 -22.21 3.52
N TRP A 113 -27.59 -21.62 4.46
CA TRP A 113 -28.00 -21.35 5.84
C TRP A 113 -27.28 -20.09 6.34
N GLY A 114 -27.94 -19.27 7.17
CA GLY A 114 -27.36 -18.05 7.70
C GLY A 114 -28.38 -17.15 8.40
N GLU A 115 -27.90 -16.07 9.02
CA GLU A 115 -28.73 -15.11 9.74
C GLU A 115 -29.66 -14.30 8.83
N THR A 116 -29.30 -14.19 7.54
CA THR A 116 -30.08 -13.44 6.53
C THR A 116 -30.27 -14.26 5.27
N LYS A 117 -31.38 -14.00 4.57
CA LYS A 117 -31.73 -14.69 3.32
C LYS A 117 -30.87 -14.23 2.13
N ASN A 118 -30.51 -12.94 2.07
CA ASN A 118 -29.75 -12.34 0.98
C ASN A 118 -28.56 -11.57 1.56
N VAL A 119 -27.37 -11.84 1.04
CA VAL A 119 -26.13 -11.14 1.42
C VAL A 119 -25.65 -10.34 0.22
N ARG A 120 -25.57 -9.01 0.37
CA ARG A 120 -25.01 -8.12 -0.64
C ARG A 120 -23.51 -8.01 -0.45
N ASN A 121 -22.76 -8.24 -1.52
CA ASN A 121 -21.32 -8.12 -1.61
C ASN A 121 -20.99 -6.90 -2.48
N HIS A 122 -20.82 -5.74 -1.84
CA HIS A 122 -20.61 -4.47 -2.51
C HIS A 122 -19.34 -3.77 -2.00
N TYR A 123 -18.34 -3.63 -2.87
CA TYR A 123 -17.06 -3.02 -2.53
C TYR A 123 -16.41 -2.34 -3.73
N ASN A 124 -15.53 -1.39 -3.42
CA ASN A 124 -14.50 -0.94 -4.35
C ASN A 124 -13.18 -1.66 -4.05
N GLU A 125 -12.45 -2.02 -5.08
CA GLU A 125 -11.22 -2.81 -5.00
C GLU A 125 -10.02 -2.02 -5.53
N LEU A 126 -8.87 -2.19 -4.90
CA LEU A 126 -7.57 -1.72 -5.36
C LEU A 126 -6.60 -2.89 -5.33
N ALA A 127 -6.04 -3.26 -6.48
CA ALA A 127 -4.94 -4.20 -6.60
C ALA A 127 -3.66 -3.43 -6.94
N VAL A 128 -2.69 -3.45 -6.04
CA VAL A 128 -1.37 -2.82 -6.25
C VAL A 128 -0.34 -3.91 -6.50
N THR A 129 0.28 -3.86 -7.67
CA THR A 129 1.37 -4.75 -8.05
C THR A 129 2.68 -4.10 -7.66
N LEU A 130 3.47 -4.80 -6.85
CA LEU A 130 4.73 -4.35 -6.30
C LEU A 130 5.86 -5.21 -6.85
N ASN A 131 6.90 -4.58 -7.37
CA ASN A 131 8.12 -5.25 -7.82
C ASN A 131 9.28 -4.94 -6.85
N GLN A 132 9.98 -5.97 -6.37
CA GLN A 132 11.14 -5.82 -5.51
C GLN A 132 12.42 -5.83 -6.35
N LYS A 133 13.11 -4.68 -6.47
CA LYS A 133 14.26 -4.51 -7.37
C LYS A 133 15.38 -5.55 -7.21
N GLN A 134 15.62 -6.00 -5.99
CA GLN A 134 16.82 -6.78 -5.66
C GLN A 134 16.66 -8.26 -5.96
N THR A 135 15.43 -8.77 -5.86
CA THR A 135 15.10 -10.18 -6.06
C THR A 135 14.30 -10.39 -7.34
N GLU A 136 13.93 -9.30 -8.01
CA GLU A 136 13.00 -9.27 -9.15
C GLU A 136 11.65 -9.94 -8.86
N ARG A 137 11.30 -10.05 -7.56
CA ARG A 137 10.06 -10.68 -7.11
C ARG A 137 8.90 -9.70 -7.17
N GLN A 138 7.79 -10.19 -7.71
CA GLN A 138 6.52 -9.50 -7.74
C GLN A 138 5.56 -10.04 -6.68
N ILE A 139 4.89 -9.14 -5.98
CA ILE A 139 3.73 -9.44 -5.14
C ILE A 139 2.58 -8.50 -5.49
N ILE A 140 1.35 -8.90 -5.18
CA ILE A 140 0.18 -8.04 -5.32
C ILE A 140 -0.46 -7.88 -3.94
N ILE A 141 -0.76 -6.64 -3.54
CA ILE A 141 -1.59 -6.37 -2.37
C ILE A 141 -2.96 -5.94 -2.89
N ARG A 142 -3.99 -6.73 -2.55
CA ARG A 142 -5.38 -6.46 -2.95
C ARG A 142 -6.18 -5.98 -1.76
N PHE A 143 -6.81 -4.83 -1.90
CA PHE A 143 -7.70 -4.21 -0.92
C PHE A 143 -9.13 -4.24 -1.43
N ARG A 144 -10.08 -4.57 -0.57
CA ARG A 144 -11.52 -4.42 -0.79
C ARG A 144 -12.08 -3.52 0.30
N LEU A 145 -12.68 -2.41 -0.11
CA LEU A 145 -13.22 -1.42 0.79
C LEU A 145 -14.75 -1.40 0.69
N PHE A 146 -15.37 -1.80 1.78
CA PHE A 146 -16.81 -1.89 1.98
C PHE A 146 -17.32 -0.66 2.74
N ASP A 147 -18.63 -0.54 2.85
CA ASP A 147 -19.30 0.56 3.57
C ASP A 147 -19.15 0.49 5.10
N ASP A 148 -18.70 -0.65 5.60
CA ASP A 148 -18.57 -1.04 7.01
C ASP A 148 -17.16 -1.55 7.39
N GLY A 149 -16.25 -1.73 6.43
CA GLY A 149 -14.91 -2.23 6.74
C GLY A 149 -13.94 -2.32 5.56
N LEU A 150 -12.71 -2.69 5.90
CA LEU A 150 -11.61 -2.93 4.97
C LEU A 150 -11.15 -4.39 5.08
N GLY A 151 -11.01 -5.06 3.94
CA GLY A 151 -10.29 -6.34 3.83
C GLY A 151 -9.09 -6.19 2.91
N PHE A 152 -7.99 -6.87 3.22
CA PHE A 152 -6.84 -6.96 2.31
C PHE A 152 -6.15 -8.31 2.36
N ARG A 153 -5.39 -8.64 1.31
CA ARG A 153 -4.58 -9.86 1.24
C ARG A 153 -3.35 -9.66 0.35
N TYR A 154 -2.37 -10.55 0.53
CA TYR A 154 -1.22 -10.70 -0.35
C TYR A 154 -1.50 -11.79 -1.38
N GLU A 155 -1.09 -11.57 -2.62
CA GLU A 155 -1.10 -12.56 -3.70
C GLU A 155 0.33 -12.70 -4.22
N PHE A 156 0.77 -13.95 -4.42
CA PHE A 156 2.12 -14.30 -4.86
C PHE A 156 2.01 -14.99 -6.22
N PRO A 157 2.11 -14.24 -7.34
CA PRO A 157 2.06 -14.83 -8.67
C PRO A 157 3.17 -15.85 -8.87
N LEU A 158 2.90 -16.89 -9.66
CA LEU A 158 3.94 -17.78 -10.16
C LEU A 158 4.89 -16.98 -11.05
N GLN A 159 6.18 -17.05 -10.76
CA GLN A 159 7.22 -16.28 -11.41
C GLN A 159 8.53 -17.08 -11.43
N LYS A 160 9.39 -16.79 -12.42
CA LYS A 160 10.72 -17.41 -12.47
C LYS A 160 11.55 -16.85 -11.31
N THR A 161 12.23 -17.75 -10.60
CA THR A 161 13.12 -17.42 -9.49
C THR A 161 14.53 -17.20 -10.00
#